data_AF-A0A7V5WP31-F1
#
_entry.id   AF-A0A7V5WP31-F1
#
_cell.length_a   1.000
_cell.length_b   1.000
_cell.length_c   1.000
_cell.angle_alpha   90.00
_cell.angle_beta   90.00
_cell.angle_gamma   90.00
#
_symmetry.space_group_name_H-M   'P 1'
#
loop_
_entity.id
_entity.type
_entity.pdbx_description
1 polymer ?
#
loop_
_entity_poly.entity_id
_entity_poly.type
_entity_poly.pdbx_seq_one_letter_code
_entity_poly.pdbx_strand_id
1 'polypeptide(L)'
;SEVRKQTAYLSVLGGNYQNLTALENLKFALKLSKVEFSKEQLLDRLEHVGLIDAKNKMVREFSSGMKKRLSIAKLISVDAKLWLLDEPFAALDSEGKNLVDDLIIRAKKEQRTVIIASHDVERSSQFADTVLSIEDGSLKLEKSLNNG
;
A
#
# COMPACT_ATOMS: atom_id res chain seq x y z
N SER A 1 -7.76 -15.61 12.14
CA SER A 1 -6.55 -16.03 12.89
C SER A 1 -5.85 -14.81 13.44
N GLU A 2 -5.15 -14.94 14.57
CA GLU A 2 -4.33 -13.91 15.24
C GLU A 2 -3.43 -13.14 14.25
N VAL A 3 -2.85 -13.87 13.28
CA VAL A 3 -1.91 -13.36 12.27
C VAL A 3 -2.52 -12.30 11.36
N ARG A 4 -3.79 -12.46 10.92
CA ARG A 4 -4.43 -11.47 10.03
C ARG A 4 -4.66 -10.11 10.68
N LYS A 5 -4.69 -10.03 12.02
CA LYS A 5 -4.82 -8.74 12.72
C LYS A 5 -3.52 -7.93 12.72
N GLN A 6 -2.38 -8.58 12.44
CA GLN A 6 -1.05 -7.96 12.51
C GLN A 6 -0.43 -7.74 11.12
N THR A 7 -1.11 -8.18 10.05
CA THR A 7 -0.64 -8.12 8.67
C THR A 7 -1.60 -7.30 7.81
N ALA A 8 -1.10 -6.26 7.15
CA ALA A 8 -1.76 -5.61 6.03
C ALA A 8 -1.13 -6.11 4.73
N TYR A 9 -2.00 -6.49 3.79
CA TYR A 9 -1.60 -7.04 2.51
C TYR A 9 -2.12 -6.12 1.40
N LEU A 10 -1.21 -5.53 0.64
CA LEU A 10 -1.49 -4.77 -0.57
C LEU A 10 -1.25 -5.69 -1.77
N SER A 11 -2.25 -6.52 -2.12
CA SER A 11 -2.25 -7.22 -3.41
C SER A 11 -2.56 -6.26 -4.54
N VAL A 12 -1.97 -6.55 -5.70
CA VAL A 12 -2.18 -5.83 -6.97
C VAL A 12 -3.65 -5.71 -7.40
N LEU A 13 -4.61 -6.48 -6.84
CA LEU A 13 -6.02 -6.43 -7.30
C LEU A 13 -7.14 -6.56 -6.25
N GLY A 14 -6.91 -7.08 -5.05
CA GLY A 14 -8.01 -7.64 -4.25
C GLY A 14 -8.64 -6.73 -3.19
N GLY A 15 -9.62 -5.89 -3.54
CA GLY A 15 -10.51 -5.31 -2.51
C GLY A 15 -11.21 -3.99 -2.84
N ASN A 16 -11.06 -3.48 -4.06
CA ASN A 16 -11.79 -2.30 -4.51
C ASN A 16 -13.16 -2.71 -5.07
N TYR A 17 -14.23 -2.43 -4.32
CA TYR A 17 -15.60 -2.67 -4.74
C TYR A 17 -15.97 -1.66 -5.83
N GLN A 18 -16.11 -2.15 -7.06
CA GLN A 18 -16.27 -1.33 -8.27
C GLN A 18 -17.55 -0.46 -8.24
N ASN A 19 -18.59 -0.93 -7.55
CA ASN A 19 -19.89 -0.26 -7.41
C ASN A 19 -20.00 0.58 -6.14
N LEU A 20 -18.89 0.80 -5.44
CA LEU A 20 -18.79 1.75 -4.33
C LEU A 20 -17.91 2.92 -4.77
N THR A 21 -18.18 4.08 -4.20
CA THR A 21 -17.33 5.27 -4.34
C THR A 21 -15.98 5.06 -3.65
N ALA A 22 -14.99 5.93 -3.92
CA ALA A 22 -13.72 5.90 -3.20
C ALA A 22 -13.91 6.06 -1.68
N LEU A 23 -14.77 6.99 -1.27
CA LEU A 23 -15.08 7.22 0.14
C LEU A 23 -15.70 6.00 0.81
N GLU A 24 -16.68 5.36 0.15
CA GLU A 24 -17.32 4.15 0.65
C GLU A 24 -16.37 2.96 0.72
N ASN A 25 -15.49 2.81 -0.27
CA ASN A 25 -14.44 1.80 -0.27
C ASN A 25 -13.50 1.95 0.93
N LEU A 26 -13.05 3.17 1.22
CA LEU A 26 -12.17 3.44 2.35
C LEU A 26 -12.89 3.20 3.68
N LYS A 27 -14.13 3.71 3.81
CA LYS A 27 -15.00 3.48 4.96
C LYS A 27 -15.21 1.99 5.23
N PHE A 28 -15.46 1.22 4.17
CA PHE A 28 -15.68 -0.22 4.28
C PHE A 28 -14.42 -0.95 4.76
N ALA A 29 -13.26 -0.65 4.19
CA ALA A 29 -11.99 -1.24 4.60
C ALA A 29 -11.66 -0.98 6.08
N LEU A 30 -11.91 0.24 6.56
CA LEU A 30 -11.64 0.60 7.96
C LEU A 30 -12.61 -0.06 8.94
N LYS A 31 -13.90 -0.16 8.59
CA LYS A 31 -14.88 -0.92 9.38
C LYS A 31 -14.47 -2.38 9.53
N LEU A 32 -14.03 -3.03 8.45
CA LEU A 32 -13.56 -4.42 8.50
C LEU A 32 -12.32 -4.57 9.40
N SER A 33 -11.47 -3.57 9.43
CA SER A 33 -10.26 -3.52 10.25
C SER A 33 -10.51 -3.12 11.70
N LYS A 34 -11.77 -2.83 12.08
CA LYS A 34 -12.18 -2.34 13.41
C LYS A 34 -11.42 -1.08 13.85
N VAL A 35 -11.08 -0.24 12.88
CA VAL A 35 -10.46 1.07 13.11
C VAL A 35 -11.59 2.09 13.22
N GLU A 36 -11.62 2.84 14.31
CA GLU A 36 -12.51 4.00 14.44
C GLU A 36 -12.02 5.13 13.52
N PHE A 37 -12.96 5.84 12.89
CA PHE A 37 -12.63 6.94 11.99
C PHE A 37 -13.69 8.05 12.04
N SER A 38 -13.22 9.29 11.92
CA SER A 38 -14.07 10.44 11.62
C SER A 38 -14.21 10.65 10.10
N LYS A 39 -15.18 11.46 9.69
CA LYS A 39 -15.35 11.81 8.27
C LYS A 39 -14.14 12.61 7.77
N GLU A 40 -13.61 13.50 8.58
CA GLU A 40 -12.46 14.34 8.30
C GLU A 40 -11.22 13.48 8.06
N GLN A 41 -10.99 12.45 8.89
CA GLN A 41 -9.89 11.49 8.70
C GLN A 41 -10.01 10.73 7.38
N LEU A 42 -11.23 10.35 6.95
CA LEU A 42 -11.42 9.71 5.64
C LEU A 42 -11.06 10.65 4.48
N LEU A 43 -11.40 11.93 4.60
CA LEU A 43 -11.11 12.92 3.58
C LEU A 43 -9.60 13.21 3.51
N ASP A 44 -8.96 13.40 4.65
CA ASP A 44 -7.50 13.58 4.77
C ASP A 44 -6.73 12.43 4.11
N ARG A 45 -7.17 11.18 4.35
CA ARG A 45 -6.57 9.99 3.71
C ARG A 45 -6.73 9.97 2.19
N LEU A 46 -7.86 10.44 1.67
CA LEU A 46 -8.08 10.55 0.22
C LEU A 46 -7.28 11.70 -0.37
N GLU A 47 -7.15 12.81 0.34
CA GLU A 47 -6.32 13.95 -0.04
C GLU A 47 -4.84 13.56 -0.12
N HIS A 48 -4.34 12.84 0.88
CA HIS A 48 -2.96 12.35 0.94
C HIS A 48 -2.56 11.50 -0.28
N VAL A 49 -3.52 10.82 -0.91
CA VAL A 49 -3.27 10.01 -2.12
C VAL A 49 -3.73 10.70 -3.42
N GLY A 50 -4.17 11.96 -3.35
CA GLY A 50 -4.63 12.74 -4.51
C GLY A 50 -5.99 12.30 -5.07
N LEU A 51 -6.89 11.76 -4.23
CA LEU A 51 -8.21 11.27 -4.62
C LEU A 51 -9.38 12.06 -4.01
N ILE A 52 -9.11 13.21 -3.37
CA ILE A 52 -10.16 14.00 -2.70
C ILE A 52 -11.27 14.45 -3.66
N ASP A 53 -10.93 14.88 -4.87
CA ASP A 53 -11.89 15.32 -5.89
C ASP A 53 -12.69 14.14 -6.48
N ALA A 54 -12.13 12.94 -6.42
CA ALA A 54 -12.75 11.70 -6.89
C ALA A 54 -13.51 10.95 -5.76
N LYS A 55 -13.66 11.53 -4.57
CA LYS A 55 -14.22 10.84 -3.38
C LYS A 55 -15.59 10.20 -3.61
N ASN A 56 -16.44 10.83 -4.42
CA ASN A 56 -17.81 10.41 -4.72
C ASN A 56 -17.94 9.66 -6.06
N LYS A 57 -16.84 9.47 -6.79
CA LYS A 57 -16.84 8.78 -8.08
C LYS A 57 -16.76 7.27 -7.85
N MET A 58 -17.46 6.47 -8.66
CA MET A 58 -17.46 5.02 -8.52
C MET A 58 -16.10 4.47 -8.94
N VAL A 59 -15.60 3.48 -8.21
CA VAL A 59 -14.29 2.86 -8.49
C VAL A 59 -14.22 2.23 -9.88
N ARG A 60 -15.34 1.77 -10.45
CA ARG A 60 -15.38 1.27 -11.85
C ARG A 60 -14.91 2.31 -12.87
N GLU A 61 -15.04 3.59 -12.55
CA GLU A 61 -14.66 4.71 -13.40
C GLU A 61 -13.21 5.19 -13.15
N PHE A 62 -12.48 4.55 -12.24
CA PHE A 62 -11.10 4.90 -11.91
C PHE A 62 -10.13 4.27 -12.92
N SER A 63 -9.06 5.02 -13.25
CA SER A 63 -7.89 4.45 -13.90
C SER A 63 -7.20 3.41 -13.00
N SER A 64 -6.30 2.61 -13.57
CA SER A 64 -5.48 1.67 -12.81
C SER A 64 -4.67 2.38 -11.71
N GLY A 65 -4.06 3.53 -12.01
CA GLY A 65 -3.33 4.35 -11.05
C GLY A 65 -4.21 4.89 -9.93
N MET A 66 -5.42 5.37 -10.23
CA MET A 66 -6.38 5.80 -9.21
C MET A 66 -6.82 4.64 -8.31
N LYS A 67 -7.04 3.44 -8.88
CA LYS A 67 -7.34 2.22 -8.10
C LYS A 67 -6.18 1.86 -7.18
N LYS A 68 -4.93 1.98 -7.64
CA LYS A 68 -3.73 1.73 -6.83
C LYS A 68 -3.61 2.77 -5.70
N ARG A 69 -3.80 4.06 -5.99
CA ARG A 69 -3.86 5.15 -4.98
C ARG A 69 -4.94 4.90 -3.92
N LEU A 70 -6.11 4.39 -4.31
CA LEU A 70 -7.15 4.00 -3.34
C LEU A 70 -6.72 2.82 -2.47
N SER A 71 -6.04 1.82 -3.04
CA SER A 71 -5.49 0.70 -2.27
C SER A 71 -4.39 1.17 -1.30
N ILE A 72 -3.57 2.15 -1.69
CA ILE A 72 -2.59 2.81 -0.82
C ILE A 72 -3.29 3.54 0.33
N ALA A 73 -4.35 4.30 0.05
CA ALA A 73 -5.14 4.96 1.09
C ALA A 73 -5.69 3.95 2.11
N LYS A 74 -6.15 2.77 1.67
CA LYS A 74 -6.60 1.71 2.57
C LYS A 74 -5.43 1.17 3.43
N LEU A 75 -4.27 0.93 2.82
CA LEU A 75 -3.08 0.41 3.52
C LEU A 75 -2.62 1.34 4.66
N ILE A 76 -2.46 2.64 4.39
CA ILE A 76 -2.04 3.63 5.42
C ILE A 76 -3.10 3.86 6.49
N SER A 77 -4.30 3.32 6.30
CA SER A 77 -5.42 3.47 7.22
C SER A 77 -5.56 2.35 8.22
N VAL A 78 -4.83 1.27 8.03
CA VAL A 78 -4.79 0.16 8.97
C VAL A 78 -3.47 0.21 9.73
N ASP A 79 -3.56 0.13 11.06
CA ASP A 79 -2.37 -0.01 11.90
C ASP A 79 -1.88 -1.47 11.88
N ALA A 80 -1.16 -1.84 10.82
CA ALA A 80 -0.58 -3.17 10.67
C ALA A 80 0.94 -3.14 10.83
N LYS A 81 1.46 -4.12 11.56
CA LYS A 81 2.90 -4.27 11.84
C LYS A 81 3.68 -4.86 10.67
N LEU A 82 3.04 -5.68 9.84
CA LEU A 82 3.62 -6.26 8.63
C LEU A 82 2.87 -5.78 7.39
N TRP A 83 3.60 -5.17 6.45
CA TRP A 83 3.09 -4.76 5.14
C TRP A 83 3.67 -5.66 4.06
N LEU A 84 2.80 -6.21 3.24
CA LEU A 84 3.16 -7.04 2.11
C LEU A 84 2.74 -6.32 0.83
N LEU A 85 3.71 -5.84 0.05
CA LEU A 85 3.49 -5.00 -1.11
C LEU A 85 3.85 -5.77 -2.38
N ASP A 86 2.84 -6.13 -3.15
CA ASP A 86 3.00 -6.78 -4.45
C ASP A 86 2.96 -5.72 -5.56
N GLU A 87 4.04 -5.63 -6.33
CA GLU A 87 4.30 -4.63 -7.37
C GLU A 87 3.78 -3.23 -7.00
N PRO A 88 4.29 -2.60 -5.93
CA PRO A 88 3.69 -1.38 -5.40
C PRO A 88 3.82 -0.18 -6.35
N PHE A 89 4.83 -0.19 -7.23
CA PHE A 89 5.10 0.88 -8.20
C PHE A 89 4.36 0.72 -9.54
N ALA A 90 3.73 -0.43 -9.77
CA ALA A 90 3.07 -0.71 -11.04
C ALA A 90 1.85 0.21 -11.28
N ALA A 91 1.69 0.63 -12.54
CA ALA A 91 0.60 1.51 -12.98
C ALA A 91 0.52 2.88 -12.28
N LEU A 92 1.63 3.34 -11.68
CA LEU A 92 1.77 4.67 -11.09
C LEU A 92 2.69 5.55 -11.94
N ASP A 93 2.34 6.83 -12.01
CA ASP A 93 3.19 7.91 -12.52
C ASP A 93 4.29 8.28 -11.51
N SER A 94 5.19 9.19 -11.88
CA SER A 94 6.30 9.61 -11.01
C SER A 94 5.83 10.09 -9.64
N GLU A 95 4.74 10.87 -9.60
CA GLU A 95 4.14 11.35 -8.34
C GLU A 95 3.60 10.18 -7.51
N GLY A 96 2.84 9.26 -8.12
CA GLY A 96 2.33 8.08 -7.44
C GLY A 96 3.42 7.16 -6.92
N LYS A 97 4.55 7.04 -7.63
CA LYS A 97 5.68 6.26 -7.13
C LYS A 97 6.36 6.95 -5.94
N ASN A 98 6.48 8.28 -5.94
CA ASN A 98 7.02 9.02 -4.79
C ASN A 98 6.13 8.85 -3.54
N LEU A 99 4.81 8.81 -3.72
CA LEU A 99 3.86 8.48 -2.64
C LEU A 99 4.15 7.09 -2.03
N VAL A 100 4.51 6.11 -2.85
CA VAL A 100 4.89 4.78 -2.37
C VAL A 100 6.22 4.81 -1.61
N ASP A 101 7.20 5.57 -2.09
CA ASP A 101 8.49 5.73 -1.41
C ASP A 101 8.28 6.33 0.00
N ASP A 102 7.53 7.42 0.09
CA ASP A 102 7.20 8.09 1.36
C ASP A 102 6.50 7.14 2.34
N LEU A 103 5.61 6.30 1.81
CA LEU A 103 4.90 5.28 2.56
C LEU A 103 5.84 4.21 3.13
N ILE A 104 6.82 3.74 2.35
CA ILE A 104 7.82 2.76 2.79
C ILE A 104 8.74 3.39 3.85
N ILE A 105 9.21 4.62 3.61
CA ILE A 105 10.05 5.36 4.57
C ILE A 105 9.32 5.55 5.90
N ARG A 106 8.04 5.96 5.84
CA ARG A 106 7.21 6.12 7.04
C ARG A 106 7.03 4.82 7.78
N ALA A 107 6.70 3.72 7.09
CA ALA A 107 6.54 2.41 7.70
C ALA A 107 7.82 1.97 8.43
N LYS A 108 8.99 2.20 7.82
CA LYS A 108 10.29 1.92 8.45
C LYS A 108 10.52 2.75 9.73
N LYS A 109 10.23 4.05 9.69
CA LYS A 109 10.31 4.94 10.87
C LYS A 109 9.37 4.50 12.00
N GLU A 110 8.20 3.97 11.65
CA GLU A 110 7.22 3.41 12.58
C GLU A 110 7.58 1.97 13.03
N GLN A 111 8.78 1.47 12.71
CA GLN A 111 9.26 0.12 13.03
C GLN A 111 8.34 -1.00 12.54
N ARG A 112 7.70 -0.79 11.38
CA ARG A 112 6.92 -1.81 10.69
C ARG A 112 7.83 -2.66 9.81
N THR A 113 7.50 -3.94 9.68
CA THR A 113 8.12 -4.83 8.70
C THR A 113 7.45 -4.63 7.35
N VAL A 114 8.24 -4.40 6.30
CA VAL A 114 7.73 -4.26 4.92
C VAL A 114 8.41 -5.31 4.05
N ILE A 115 7.61 -6.11 3.34
CA ILE A 115 8.09 -7.03 2.30
C ILE A 115 7.57 -6.52 0.97
N ILE A 116 8.47 -6.32 0.02
CA ILE A 116 8.16 -5.84 -1.32
C ILE A 116 8.51 -6.92 -2.32
N ALA A 117 7.53 -7.32 -3.14
CA ALA A 117 7.77 -8.10 -4.35
C ALA A 117 7.71 -7.12 -5.53
N SER A 118 8.83 -6.93 -6.23
CA SER A 118 8.87 -6.09 -7.41
C SER A 118 9.96 -6.50 -8.39
N HIS A 119 9.71 -6.31 -9.68
CA HIS A 119 10.72 -6.35 -10.72
C HIS A 119 11.61 -5.08 -10.77
N ASP A 120 11.22 -3.98 -10.12
CA ASP A 120 12.01 -2.74 -10.02
C ASP A 120 12.96 -2.80 -8.81
N VAL A 121 14.05 -3.57 -8.98
CA VAL A 121 15.07 -3.76 -7.94
C VAL A 121 15.79 -2.46 -7.62
N GLU A 122 16.05 -1.62 -8.62
CA GLU A 122 16.78 -0.36 -8.43
C GLU A 122 16.04 0.57 -7.46
N ARG A 123 14.73 0.77 -7.64
CA ARG A 123 13.94 1.58 -6.71
C ARG A 123 13.75 0.90 -5.35
N SER A 124 13.41 -0.39 -5.36
CA SER A 124 13.11 -1.13 -4.12
C SER A 124 14.33 -1.25 -3.20
N SER A 125 15.52 -1.43 -3.77
CA SER A 125 16.77 -1.57 -3.01
C SER A 125 17.22 -0.29 -2.28
N GLN A 126 16.70 0.89 -2.66
CA GLN A 126 16.99 2.16 -1.97
C GLN A 126 16.47 2.17 -0.53
N PHE A 127 15.42 1.38 -0.25
CA PHE A 127 14.77 1.35 1.06
C PHE A 127 15.02 0.05 1.82
N ALA A 128 15.46 -1.00 1.11
CA ALA A 128 15.54 -2.36 1.62
C ALA A 128 16.74 -2.56 2.56
N ASP A 129 16.48 -3.14 3.73
CA ASP A 129 17.54 -3.66 4.62
C ASP A 129 18.08 -5.01 4.11
N THR A 130 17.28 -5.74 3.33
CA THR A 130 17.63 -7.05 2.77
C THR A 130 17.01 -7.22 1.39
N VAL A 131 17.79 -7.74 0.45
CA VAL A 131 17.35 -8.06 -0.91
C VAL A 131 17.48 -9.57 -1.14
N LEU A 132 16.36 -10.18 -1.54
CA LEU A 132 16.25 -11.59 -1.89
C LEU A 132 15.87 -11.68 -3.37
N SER A 133 16.55 -12.55 -4.12
CA SER A 133 16.11 -12.93 -5.46
C SER A 133 15.44 -14.29 -5.44
N ILE A 134 14.48 -14.50 -6.35
CA ILE A 134 13.83 -15.78 -6.56
C ILE A 134 14.16 -16.22 -7.98
N GLU A 135 14.82 -17.35 -8.11
CA GLU A 135 15.21 -17.96 -9.39
C GLU A 135 14.82 -19.44 -9.36
N ASP A 136 14.10 -19.91 -10.38
CA ASP A 136 13.64 -21.31 -10.51
C ASP A 136 12.92 -21.85 -9.27
N GLY A 137 12.14 -21.00 -8.58
CA GLY A 137 11.43 -21.36 -7.36
C GLY A 137 12.31 -21.46 -6.11
N SER A 138 13.60 -21.13 -6.22
CA SER A 138 14.55 -21.08 -5.11
C SER A 138 14.83 -19.63 -4.68
N LEU A 139 14.87 -19.39 -3.38
CA LEU A 139 15.25 -18.10 -2.80
C LEU A 139 16.77 -18.02 -2.66
N LYS A 140 17.36 -16.95 -3.17
CA LYS A 140 18.78 -16.61 -2.98
C LYS A 140 18.89 -15.29 -2.25
N LEU A 141 19.74 -15.25 -1.22
CA LEU A 141 20.09 -14.01 -0.53
C LEU A 141 21.13 -13.27 -1.36
N GLU A 142 20.77 -12.12 -1.91
CA GLU A 142 21.71 -11.33 -2.71
C GLU A 142 22.50 -10.34 -1.88
N LYS A 143 21.85 -9.69 -0.92
CA LYS A 143 22.48 -8.62 -0.13
C LYS A 143 21.78 -8.39 1.20
N SER A 144 22.56 -8.33 2.28
CA SER A 144 22.15 -7.69 3.54
C SER A 144 22.74 -6.28 3.54
N LEU A 145 21.89 -5.28 3.39
CA LEU A 145 22.25 -3.88 3.43
C LEU A 145 22.17 -3.40 4.88
N ASN A 146 23.07 -3.90 5.72
CA ASN A 146 23.22 -3.38 7.07
C ASN A 146 23.79 -1.96 6.98
N ASN A 147 22.95 -0.95 7.22
CA ASN A 147 23.38 0.39 7.55
C ASN A 147 22.83 0.74 8.93
N GLY A 148 23.68 0.58 9.96
CA GLY A 148 23.67 1.32 11.23
C GLY A 148 22.36 1.35 12.03
#